data_AF-J9GGY5-F1
#
_entry.id   AF-J9GGY5-F1
#
_cell.length_a   1.000
_cell.length_b   1.000
_cell.length_c   1.000
_cell.angle_alpha   90.00
_cell.angle_beta   90.00
_cell.angle_gamma   90.00
#
_symmetry.space_group_name_H-M   'P 1'
#
loop_
_entity.id
_entity.type
_entity.pdbx_description
1 polymer ?
#
loop_
_entity_poly.entity_id
_entity_poly.type
_entity_poly.pdbx_seq_one_letter_code
_entity_poly.pdbx_strand_id
1 'polypeptide(L)'
;GILNILKDLNLGFSQFISIGNQADINAETAMEYWENEDDVKQILLYMESIQDPKNFRRLASRISKKKPVLALKAGRSAAGASAASSHTGSLAGADLAADALLRQSGVIREYSLEKLFASAKVFSNCPIPKGDRVAIITNSGGPGIMATDAVSEFGMRMAELSEQTKTELRSFLPAAASVKNPVDMIASAPIDHYRRTLETVLADPGVDMVVTIYLPFLGLKDIDVAQALMEIKAKHPGKPIVGVFMTKSEFFTKLSEMEVTIPFFMYAEEAIDGLYRLNQQRLWVERPVGSLPAFTVKRDQADAIIRTALEDGRNQLTTRESIDVLAAYGVRVCGAGFATTEDEAVR
;
A
#
# COMPACT_ATOMS: atom_id res chain seq x y z
N GLY A 1 -16.01 -17.23 -5.78
CA GLY A 1 -14.62 -17.40 -5.32
C GLY A 1 -13.82 -16.14 -5.61
N ILE A 2 -12.58 -16.04 -5.15
CA ILE A 2 -11.73 -14.84 -5.27
C ILE A 2 -11.62 -14.32 -6.73
N LEU A 3 -11.56 -15.24 -7.70
CA LEU A 3 -11.50 -14.93 -9.13
C LEU A 3 -12.76 -14.22 -9.64
N ASN A 4 -13.94 -14.53 -9.09
CA ASN A 4 -15.18 -13.84 -9.48
C ASN A 4 -15.17 -12.41 -8.94
N ILE A 5 -14.69 -12.21 -7.70
CA ILE A 5 -14.59 -10.87 -7.10
C ILE A 5 -13.64 -10.00 -7.93
N LEU A 6 -12.49 -10.55 -8.35
CA LEU A 6 -11.55 -9.83 -9.22
C LEU A 6 -12.20 -9.42 -10.54
N LYS A 7 -12.98 -10.31 -11.16
CA LYS A 7 -13.74 -9.98 -12.37
C LYS A 7 -14.73 -8.84 -12.13
N ASP A 8 -15.50 -8.89 -11.04
CA ASP A 8 -16.46 -7.84 -10.69
C ASP A 8 -15.78 -6.49 -10.37
N LEU A 9 -14.53 -6.52 -9.90
CA LEU A 9 -13.71 -5.33 -9.66
C LEU A 9 -12.93 -4.85 -10.88
N ASN A 10 -13.10 -5.52 -12.04
CA ASN A 10 -12.36 -5.25 -13.27
C ASN A 10 -10.84 -5.37 -13.10
N LEU A 11 -10.42 -6.37 -12.33
CA LEU A 11 -9.04 -6.72 -12.09
C LEU A 11 -8.71 -7.98 -12.89
N GLY A 12 -8.03 -7.78 -14.02
CA GLY A 12 -7.41 -8.89 -14.76
C GLY A 12 -6.24 -9.50 -13.99
N PHE A 13 -5.94 -10.77 -14.27
CA PHE A 13 -4.72 -11.43 -13.82
C PHE A 13 -4.07 -12.15 -14.99
N SER A 14 -2.75 -12.03 -15.10
CA SER A 14 -1.98 -12.77 -16.11
C SER A 14 -1.85 -14.23 -15.69
N GLN A 15 -1.63 -14.47 -14.39
CA GLN A 15 -1.42 -15.80 -13.83
C GLN A 15 -1.99 -15.88 -12.41
N PHE A 16 -2.42 -17.07 -11.98
CA PHE A 16 -2.90 -17.36 -10.63
C PHE A 16 -2.32 -18.69 -10.15
N ILE A 17 -1.63 -18.69 -9.00
CA ILE A 17 -1.02 -19.89 -8.43
C ILE A 17 -1.59 -20.13 -7.03
N SER A 18 -2.23 -21.27 -6.84
CA SER A 18 -2.60 -21.78 -5.51
C SER A 18 -1.46 -22.67 -5.00
N ILE A 19 -0.70 -22.18 -4.02
CA ILE A 19 0.50 -22.85 -3.49
C ILE A 19 0.22 -23.90 -2.40
N GLY A 20 -1.01 -23.94 -1.86
CA GLY A 20 -1.43 -24.94 -0.87
C GLY A 20 -0.44 -25.10 0.29
N ASN A 21 0.02 -26.33 0.53
CA ASN A 21 0.93 -26.68 1.62
C ASN A 21 2.37 -26.18 1.43
N GLN A 22 2.74 -25.70 0.24
CA GLN A 22 4.08 -25.17 -0.05
C GLN A 22 5.22 -26.17 0.25
N ALA A 23 5.03 -27.45 -0.09
CA ALA A 23 6.00 -28.50 0.21
C ALA A 23 7.27 -28.45 -0.67
N ASP A 24 7.16 -27.84 -1.85
CA ASP A 24 8.26 -27.66 -2.81
C ASP A 24 8.18 -26.25 -3.40
N ILE A 25 7.21 -26.02 -4.30
CA ILE A 25 6.92 -24.67 -4.82
C ILE A 25 6.19 -23.83 -3.77
N ASN A 26 6.73 -22.65 -3.50
CA ASN A 26 6.22 -21.71 -2.50
C ASN A 26 6.06 -20.29 -3.08
N ALA A 27 5.58 -19.36 -2.25
CA ALA A 27 5.37 -17.97 -2.67
C ALA A 27 6.67 -17.31 -3.20
N GLU A 28 7.81 -17.61 -2.58
CA GLU A 28 9.11 -17.07 -2.96
C GLU A 28 9.55 -17.54 -4.36
N THR A 29 9.29 -18.81 -4.69
CA THR A 29 9.56 -19.41 -6.00
C THR A 29 8.70 -18.75 -7.09
N ALA A 30 7.40 -18.57 -6.81
CA ALA A 30 6.48 -17.88 -7.71
C ALA A 30 6.89 -16.41 -7.94
N MET A 31 7.30 -15.71 -6.88
CA MET A 31 7.80 -14.33 -6.97
C MET A 31 9.05 -14.24 -7.83
N GLU A 32 10.02 -15.15 -7.65
CA GLU A 32 11.25 -15.16 -8.44
C GLU A 32 10.97 -15.45 -9.93
N TYR A 33 10.05 -16.36 -10.22
CA TYR A 33 9.57 -16.60 -11.59
C TYR A 33 8.93 -15.34 -12.19
N TRP A 34 7.95 -14.75 -11.50
CA TRP A 34 7.24 -13.56 -11.97
C TRP A 34 8.09 -12.29 -12.05
N GLU A 35 9.30 -12.26 -11.49
CA GLU A 35 10.18 -11.10 -11.56
C GLU A 35 10.44 -10.66 -13.01
N ASN A 36 10.64 -11.63 -13.91
CA ASN A 36 11.06 -11.37 -15.30
C ASN A 36 9.94 -11.59 -16.33
N GLU A 37 8.72 -11.91 -15.90
CA GLU A 37 7.56 -12.06 -16.78
C GLU A 37 6.98 -10.70 -17.18
N ASP A 38 7.05 -10.33 -18.46
CA ASP A 38 6.65 -9.00 -18.92
C ASP A 38 5.15 -8.73 -18.77
N ASP A 39 4.30 -9.75 -18.83
CA ASP A 39 2.85 -9.64 -18.65
C ASP A 39 2.44 -9.48 -17.18
N VAL A 40 3.33 -9.78 -16.21
CA VAL A 40 3.10 -9.57 -14.78
C VAL A 40 3.57 -8.18 -14.38
N LYS A 41 2.62 -7.27 -14.14
CA LYS A 41 2.91 -5.87 -13.77
C LYS A 41 2.89 -5.61 -12.26
N GLN A 42 2.21 -6.44 -11.49
CA GLN A 42 2.15 -6.40 -10.03
C GLN A 42 1.93 -7.81 -9.47
N ILE A 43 2.31 -8.03 -8.21
CA ILE A 43 2.19 -9.33 -7.53
C ILE A 43 1.33 -9.16 -6.28
N LEU A 44 0.24 -9.94 -6.18
CA LEU A 44 -0.62 -10.01 -5.01
C LEU A 44 -0.37 -11.32 -4.26
N LEU A 45 -0.08 -11.23 -2.97
CA LEU A 45 0.22 -12.36 -2.11
C LEU A 45 -0.83 -12.48 -1.00
N TYR A 46 -1.45 -13.66 -0.89
CA TYR A 46 -2.12 -14.08 0.33
C TYR A 46 -1.22 -15.08 1.04
N MET A 47 -0.84 -14.80 2.28
CA MET A 47 0.13 -15.63 3.02
C MET A 47 -0.37 -15.91 4.43
N GLU A 48 -0.20 -17.14 4.89
CA GLU A 48 -0.44 -17.56 6.28
C GLU A 48 0.86 -17.62 7.10
N SER A 49 1.99 -17.86 6.43
CA SER A 49 3.32 -17.93 7.01
C SER A 49 4.38 -17.45 6.00
N ILE A 50 5.59 -17.19 6.48
CA ILE A 50 6.77 -16.90 5.66
C ILE A 50 7.83 -17.90 6.11
N GLN A 51 8.11 -18.91 5.29
CA GLN A 51 8.95 -20.05 5.69
C GLN A 51 10.44 -19.67 5.79
N ASP A 52 10.96 -18.93 4.81
CA ASP A 52 12.32 -18.39 4.84
C ASP A 52 12.31 -16.85 4.80
N PRO A 53 12.19 -16.18 5.97
CA PRO A 53 12.20 -14.72 6.05
C PRO A 53 13.43 -14.07 5.42
N LYS A 54 14.59 -14.74 5.42
CA LYS A 54 15.84 -14.21 4.87
C LYS A 54 15.78 -14.22 3.34
N ASN A 55 15.36 -15.32 2.76
CA ASN A 55 15.21 -15.43 1.31
C ASN A 55 14.05 -14.59 0.80
N PHE A 56 12.91 -14.59 1.49
CA PHE A 56 11.78 -13.70 1.20
C PHE A 56 12.23 -12.24 1.14
N ARG A 57 12.96 -11.75 2.17
CA ARG A 57 13.47 -10.37 2.18
C ARG A 57 14.36 -10.08 0.97
N ARG A 58 15.28 -10.98 0.64
CA ARG A 58 16.21 -10.83 -0.49
C ARG A 58 15.44 -10.69 -1.81
N LEU A 59 14.49 -11.59 -2.07
CA LEU A 59 13.68 -11.59 -3.29
C LEU A 59 12.73 -10.42 -3.33
N ALA A 60 11.91 -10.24 -2.30
CA ALA A 60 10.92 -9.18 -2.22
C ALA A 60 11.55 -7.78 -2.35
N SER A 61 12.68 -7.52 -1.67
CA SER A 61 13.38 -6.22 -1.76
C SER A 61 13.87 -5.91 -3.18
N ARG A 62 14.27 -6.93 -3.95
CA ARG A 62 14.73 -6.78 -5.34
C ARG A 62 13.54 -6.60 -6.28
N ILE A 63 12.52 -7.46 -6.14
CA ILE A 63 11.35 -7.49 -7.02
C ILE A 63 10.50 -6.24 -6.84
N SER A 64 10.28 -5.80 -5.60
CA SER A 64 9.48 -4.60 -5.28
C SER A 64 10.05 -3.31 -5.87
N LYS A 65 11.33 -3.29 -6.27
CA LYS A 65 11.92 -2.17 -7.02
C LYS A 65 11.48 -2.11 -8.49
N LYS A 66 11.11 -3.25 -9.06
CA LYS A 66 10.68 -3.38 -10.46
C LYS A 66 9.16 -3.39 -10.58
N LYS A 67 8.49 -4.10 -9.67
CA LYS A 67 7.05 -4.38 -9.73
C LYS A 67 6.44 -4.23 -8.33
N PRO A 68 5.29 -3.57 -8.17
CA PRO A 68 4.60 -3.52 -6.89
C PRO A 68 4.31 -4.93 -6.36
N VAL A 69 4.61 -5.17 -5.09
CA VAL A 69 4.26 -6.40 -4.38
C VAL A 69 3.31 -6.04 -3.24
N LEU A 70 2.08 -6.55 -3.31
CA LEU A 70 1.03 -6.35 -2.32
C LEU A 70 0.83 -7.64 -1.53
N ALA A 71 0.73 -7.56 -0.20
CA ALA A 71 0.60 -8.75 0.64
C ALA A 71 -0.48 -8.62 1.70
N LEU A 72 -1.37 -9.61 1.77
CA LEU A 72 -2.26 -9.87 2.88
C LEU A 72 -1.72 -11.03 3.73
N LYS A 73 -1.19 -10.71 4.91
CA LYS A 73 -0.72 -11.71 5.89
C LYS A 73 -1.83 -12.05 6.88
N ALA A 74 -2.37 -13.25 6.78
CA ALA A 74 -3.36 -13.81 7.70
C ALA A 74 -2.71 -14.26 9.03
N GLY A 75 -3.53 -14.56 10.05
CA GLY A 75 -3.04 -15.03 11.36
C GLY A 75 -2.38 -13.94 12.21
N ARG A 76 -2.97 -12.73 12.22
CA ARG A 76 -2.39 -11.54 12.87
C ARG A 76 -2.46 -11.54 14.41
N SER A 77 -3.54 -12.11 14.95
CA SER A 77 -3.74 -12.24 16.39
C SER A 77 -3.32 -13.63 16.85
N ALA A 78 -3.04 -13.80 18.15
CA ALA A 78 -2.77 -15.13 18.71
C ALA A 78 -3.89 -16.13 18.37
N ALA A 79 -5.16 -15.70 18.44
CA ALA A 79 -6.31 -16.51 18.06
C ALA A 79 -6.32 -16.85 16.56
N GLY A 80 -6.06 -15.88 15.68
CA GLY A 80 -6.01 -16.11 14.23
C GLY A 80 -4.82 -16.99 13.82
N ALA A 81 -3.68 -16.83 14.48
CA ALA A 81 -2.49 -17.65 14.26
C ALA A 81 -2.71 -19.09 14.75
N SER A 82 -3.39 -19.28 15.89
CA SER A 82 -3.82 -20.60 16.37
C SER A 82 -4.80 -21.27 15.41
N ALA A 83 -5.75 -20.51 14.84
CA ALA A 83 -6.68 -21.02 13.83
C ALA A 83 -5.97 -21.42 12.53
N ALA A 84 -4.91 -20.70 12.14
CA ALA A 84 -4.09 -21.01 10.96
C ALA A 84 -3.05 -22.12 11.23
N SER A 85 -2.74 -22.42 12.50
CA SER A 85 -1.74 -23.41 12.88
C SER A 85 -2.20 -24.24 14.07
N SER A 86 -2.69 -25.44 13.78
CA SER A 86 -3.02 -26.46 14.79
C SER A 86 -1.80 -26.99 15.55
N HIS A 87 -0.58 -26.48 15.33
CA HIS A 87 0.62 -26.99 16.01
C HIS A 87 1.74 -26.00 16.34
N THR A 88 1.57 -24.68 16.16
CA THR A 88 2.62 -23.73 16.56
C THR A 88 2.06 -22.68 17.47
N GLY A 89 2.40 -22.78 18.76
CA GLY A 89 2.26 -21.68 19.71
C GLY A 89 3.01 -20.47 19.17
N SER A 90 2.29 -19.57 18.52
CA SER A 90 2.88 -18.33 18.01
C SER A 90 3.02 -17.36 19.18
N LEU A 91 4.27 -17.11 19.54
CA LEU A 91 4.64 -16.05 20.48
C LEU A 91 4.00 -14.72 20.05
N ALA A 92 3.52 -13.96 21.04
CA ALA A 92 3.26 -12.54 20.87
C ALA A 92 4.53 -11.88 20.25
N GLY A 93 4.41 -11.34 19.03
CA GLY A 93 5.53 -10.74 18.29
C GLY A 93 5.70 -11.22 16.85
N ALA A 94 5.09 -12.36 16.47
CA ALA A 94 5.20 -12.89 15.10
C ALA A 94 4.62 -11.94 14.03
N ASP A 95 3.50 -11.27 14.32
CA ASP A 95 2.89 -10.33 13.37
C ASP A 95 3.69 -9.02 13.21
N LEU A 96 4.27 -8.52 14.30
CA LEU A 96 5.14 -7.34 14.27
C LEU A 96 6.42 -7.61 13.48
N ALA A 97 7.00 -8.81 13.64
CA ALA A 97 8.14 -9.24 12.86
C ALA A 97 7.80 -9.36 11.36
N ALA A 98 6.63 -9.92 11.04
CA ALA A 98 6.14 -9.99 9.67
C ALA A 98 5.88 -8.59 9.08
N ASP A 99 5.29 -7.68 9.85
CA ASP A 99 5.08 -6.29 9.44
C ASP A 99 6.38 -5.58 9.09
N ALA A 100 7.37 -5.70 9.99
CA ALA A 100 8.69 -5.13 9.80
C ALA A 100 9.39 -5.72 8.57
N LEU A 101 9.31 -7.03 8.38
CA LEU A 101 9.89 -7.72 7.23
C LEU A 101 9.30 -7.23 5.90
N LEU A 102 7.98 -7.14 5.80
CA LEU A 102 7.28 -6.68 4.59
C LEU A 102 7.67 -5.23 4.27
N ARG A 103 7.60 -4.33 5.27
CA ARG A 103 8.00 -2.92 5.14
C ARG A 103 9.46 -2.76 4.71
N GLN A 104 10.37 -3.54 5.32
CA GLN A 104 11.80 -3.52 4.97
C GLN A 104 12.11 -4.09 3.59
N SER A 105 11.14 -4.80 2.98
CA SER A 105 11.26 -5.40 1.67
C SER A 105 10.51 -4.63 0.58
N GLY A 106 9.92 -3.47 0.91
CA GLY A 106 9.11 -2.69 -0.03
C GLY A 106 7.78 -3.34 -0.38
N VAL A 107 7.35 -4.35 0.38
CA VAL A 107 6.05 -4.99 0.19
C VAL A 107 4.99 -4.13 0.85
N ILE A 108 3.96 -3.76 0.09
CA ILE A 108 2.81 -3.02 0.61
C ILE A 108 1.89 -4.01 1.31
N ARG A 109 1.82 -3.90 2.63
CA ARG A 109 0.98 -4.76 3.44
C ARG A 109 -0.45 -4.23 3.49
N GLU A 110 -1.40 -5.12 3.17
CA GLU A 110 -2.82 -4.89 3.34
C GLU A 110 -3.41 -5.80 4.41
N TYR A 111 -4.55 -5.40 4.96
CA TYR A 111 -5.15 -6.02 6.14
C TYR A 111 -6.51 -6.67 5.89
N SER A 112 -7.04 -6.55 4.67
CA SER A 112 -8.22 -7.27 4.20
C SER A 112 -8.10 -7.54 2.69
N LEU A 113 -8.91 -8.47 2.17
CA LEU A 113 -8.99 -8.72 0.72
C LEU A 113 -9.55 -7.49 -0.02
N GLU A 114 -10.51 -6.80 0.59
CA GLU A 114 -11.05 -5.53 0.08
C GLU A 114 -9.92 -4.52 -0.16
N LYS A 115 -9.07 -4.28 0.85
CA LYS A 115 -7.92 -3.38 0.72
C LYS A 115 -6.88 -3.88 -0.28
N LEU A 116 -6.61 -5.18 -0.30
CA LEU A 116 -5.71 -5.80 -1.29
C LEU A 116 -6.18 -5.52 -2.73
N PHE A 117 -7.48 -5.67 -3.01
CA PHE A 117 -8.02 -5.44 -4.34
C PHE A 117 -8.14 -3.95 -4.66
N ALA A 118 -8.50 -3.10 -3.69
CA ALA A 118 -8.52 -1.65 -3.85
C ALA A 118 -7.13 -1.12 -4.27
N SER A 119 -6.08 -1.54 -3.57
CA SER A 119 -4.70 -1.19 -3.91
C SER A 119 -4.30 -1.73 -5.29
N ALA A 120 -4.63 -2.98 -5.59
CA ALA A 120 -4.35 -3.57 -6.90
C ALA A 120 -5.03 -2.82 -8.05
N LYS A 121 -6.25 -2.31 -7.83
CA LYS A 121 -7.01 -1.53 -8.82
C LYS A 121 -6.29 -0.26 -9.21
N VAL A 122 -5.66 0.40 -8.25
CA VAL A 122 -4.86 1.60 -8.52
C VAL A 122 -3.57 1.25 -9.26
N PHE A 123 -2.83 0.23 -8.83
CA PHE A 123 -1.59 -0.18 -9.52
C PHE A 123 -1.81 -0.69 -10.96
N SER A 124 -2.97 -1.27 -11.27
CA SER A 124 -3.30 -1.70 -12.64
C SER A 124 -3.54 -0.53 -13.60
N ASN A 125 -4.05 0.60 -13.09
CA ASN A 125 -4.61 1.66 -13.93
C ASN A 125 -3.83 2.99 -13.87
N CYS A 126 -2.97 3.16 -12.86
CA CYS A 126 -2.24 4.39 -12.62
C CYS A 126 -0.72 4.19 -12.77
N PRO A 127 -0.01 5.18 -13.33
CA PRO A 127 1.44 5.21 -13.25
C PRO A 127 1.90 5.45 -11.80
N ILE A 128 3.17 5.20 -11.51
CA ILE A 128 3.77 5.69 -10.26
C ILE A 128 3.89 7.22 -10.37
N PRO A 129 3.38 8.00 -9.39
CA PRO A 129 3.42 9.46 -9.43
C PRO A 129 4.85 9.97 -9.32
N LYS A 130 5.06 11.23 -9.69
CA LYS A 130 6.37 11.92 -9.53
C LYS A 130 6.52 12.66 -8.21
N GLY A 131 5.45 12.73 -7.41
CA GLY A 131 5.39 13.42 -6.13
C GLY A 131 4.10 13.06 -5.39
N ASP A 132 3.79 13.82 -4.35
CA ASP A 132 2.70 13.55 -3.41
C ASP A 132 1.64 14.68 -3.37
N ARG A 133 1.63 15.56 -4.38
CA ARG A 133 0.68 16.69 -4.47
C ARG A 133 -0.61 16.28 -5.18
N VAL A 134 -1.71 16.26 -4.43
CA VAL A 134 -3.04 15.82 -4.88
C VAL A 134 -3.91 17.03 -5.22
N ALA A 135 -4.48 17.05 -6.42
CA ALA A 135 -5.56 17.95 -6.79
C ALA A 135 -6.92 17.26 -6.69
N ILE A 136 -7.90 17.94 -6.13
CA ILE A 136 -9.27 17.43 -5.98
C ILE A 136 -10.19 18.26 -6.86
N ILE A 137 -10.98 17.59 -7.69
CA ILE A 137 -12.05 18.17 -8.50
C ILE A 137 -13.37 17.62 -7.95
N THR A 138 -14.35 18.47 -7.68
CA THR A 138 -15.62 18.03 -7.09
C THR A 138 -16.79 18.89 -7.59
N ASN A 139 -18.00 18.35 -7.58
CA ASN A 139 -19.25 19.13 -7.68
C ASN A 139 -19.95 19.31 -6.32
N SER A 140 -19.34 18.82 -5.23
CA SER A 140 -19.90 18.90 -3.89
C SER A 140 -18.82 19.13 -2.84
N GLY A 141 -19.01 20.17 -2.01
CA GLY A 141 -18.04 20.58 -1.00
C GLY A 141 -17.79 19.54 0.09
N GLY A 142 -18.83 18.84 0.59
CA GLY A 142 -18.70 17.88 1.70
C GLY A 142 -17.70 16.75 1.41
N PRO A 143 -17.90 15.97 0.34
CA PRO A 143 -16.92 14.97 -0.12
C PRO A 143 -15.55 15.54 -0.45
N GLY A 144 -15.48 16.80 -0.94
CA GLY A 144 -14.20 17.49 -1.16
C GLY A 144 -13.42 17.76 0.13
N ILE A 145 -14.12 18.08 1.23
CA ILE A 145 -13.52 18.24 2.56
C ILE A 145 -13.01 16.90 3.07
N MET A 146 -13.83 15.84 3.00
CA MET A 146 -13.42 14.48 3.44
C MET A 146 -12.19 13.98 2.68
N ALA A 147 -12.13 14.24 1.37
CA ALA A 147 -10.96 13.91 0.55
C ALA A 147 -9.72 14.73 0.97
N THR A 148 -9.89 15.99 1.34
CA THR A 148 -8.79 16.87 1.82
C THR A 148 -8.24 16.38 3.17
N ASP A 149 -9.12 16.00 4.08
CA ASP A 149 -8.76 15.43 5.38
C ASP A 149 -7.98 14.12 5.18
N ALA A 150 -8.49 13.22 4.34
CA ALA A 150 -7.80 11.96 4.02
C ALA A 150 -6.41 12.19 3.41
N VAL A 151 -6.25 13.15 2.47
CA VAL A 151 -4.92 13.50 1.91
C VAL A 151 -3.95 13.86 3.04
N SER A 152 -4.41 14.65 3.99
CA SER A 152 -3.62 15.12 5.13
C SER A 152 -3.30 13.99 6.13
N GLU A 153 -4.26 13.11 6.42
CA GLU A 153 -4.09 11.95 7.31
C GLU A 153 -3.05 10.96 6.79
N PHE A 154 -2.99 10.74 5.48
CA PHE A 154 -1.96 9.91 4.84
C PHE A 154 -0.61 10.63 4.67
N GLY A 155 -0.50 11.89 5.09
CA GLY A 155 0.73 12.69 5.02
C GLY A 155 1.11 13.15 3.61
N MET A 156 0.16 13.12 2.66
CA MET A 156 0.31 13.69 1.33
C MET A 156 -0.03 15.20 1.35
N ARG A 157 0.20 15.90 0.24
CA ARG A 157 0.02 17.36 0.17
C ARG A 157 -1.11 17.72 -0.75
N MET A 158 -1.88 18.74 -0.39
CA MET A 158 -2.77 19.40 -1.35
C MET A 158 -1.92 20.16 -2.38
N ALA A 159 -2.21 19.96 -3.66
CA ALA A 159 -1.55 20.68 -4.75
C ALA A 159 -1.90 22.18 -4.70
N GLU A 160 -0.89 23.02 -4.85
CA GLU A 160 -1.06 24.46 -5.03
C GLU A 160 -1.21 24.77 -6.52
N LEU A 161 -2.44 25.05 -6.96
CA LEU A 161 -2.70 25.40 -8.36
C LEU A 161 -2.07 26.76 -8.70
N SER A 162 -1.44 26.83 -9.86
CA SER A 162 -0.83 28.06 -10.36
C SER A 162 -1.89 29.12 -10.70
N GLU A 163 -1.50 30.39 -10.73
CA GLU A 163 -2.40 31.48 -11.15
C GLU A 163 -2.87 31.32 -12.59
N GLN A 164 -2.04 30.74 -13.47
CA GLN A 164 -2.42 30.40 -14.84
C GLN A 164 -3.57 29.39 -14.86
N THR A 165 -3.45 28.30 -14.11
CA THR A 165 -4.50 27.28 -13.98
C THR A 165 -5.78 27.87 -13.40
N LYS A 166 -5.68 28.68 -12.34
CA LYS A 166 -6.85 29.36 -11.76
C LYS A 166 -7.54 30.28 -12.76
N THR A 167 -6.76 31.00 -13.57
CA THR A 167 -7.28 31.90 -14.61
C THR A 167 -8.01 31.12 -15.70
N GLU A 168 -7.44 30.00 -16.16
CA GLU A 168 -8.07 29.14 -17.15
C GLU A 168 -9.37 28.53 -16.60
N LEU A 169 -9.36 28.00 -15.38
CA LEU A 169 -10.55 27.50 -14.69
C LEU A 169 -11.65 28.57 -14.58
N ARG A 170 -11.27 29.82 -14.27
CA ARG A 170 -12.22 30.96 -14.20
C ARG A 170 -12.82 31.34 -15.54
N SER A 171 -12.21 30.99 -16.66
CA SER A 171 -12.73 31.35 -17.99
C SER A 171 -14.03 30.61 -18.34
N PHE A 172 -14.30 29.47 -17.69
CA PHE A 172 -15.46 28.63 -17.99
C PHE A 172 -16.26 28.17 -16.77
N LEU A 173 -15.67 28.14 -15.58
CA LEU A 173 -16.43 27.82 -14.37
C LEU A 173 -17.26 29.02 -13.91
N PRO A 174 -18.46 28.79 -13.34
CA PRO A 174 -19.30 29.86 -12.80
C PRO A 174 -18.57 30.68 -11.72
N ALA A 175 -18.96 31.94 -11.55
CA ALA A 175 -18.37 32.81 -10.52
C ALA A 175 -18.48 32.22 -9.09
N ALA A 176 -19.55 31.46 -8.82
CA ALA A 176 -19.77 30.78 -7.55
C ALA A 176 -18.86 29.57 -7.30
N ALA A 177 -18.21 29.02 -8.34
CA ALA A 177 -17.29 27.91 -8.20
C ALA A 177 -16.01 28.32 -7.44
N SER A 178 -15.39 27.36 -6.76
CA SER A 178 -14.05 27.52 -6.22
C SER A 178 -13.03 27.04 -7.25
N VAL A 179 -12.06 27.90 -7.59
CA VAL A 179 -10.90 27.53 -8.42
C VAL A 179 -9.63 27.28 -7.59
N LYS A 180 -9.77 27.26 -6.25
CA LYS A 180 -8.70 26.79 -5.35
C LYS A 180 -8.70 25.25 -5.37
N ASN A 181 -7.79 24.61 -4.62
CA ASN A 181 -7.84 23.16 -4.41
C ASN A 181 -8.49 22.90 -3.04
N PRO A 182 -9.63 22.18 -2.95
CA PRO A 182 -10.40 21.54 -4.02
C PRO A 182 -11.06 22.50 -5.02
N VAL A 183 -11.04 22.12 -6.30
CA VAL A 183 -11.78 22.79 -7.38
C VAL A 183 -13.23 22.35 -7.31
N ASP A 184 -14.07 23.18 -6.70
CA ASP A 184 -15.51 22.93 -6.54
C ASP A 184 -16.28 23.60 -7.67
N MET A 185 -16.75 22.78 -8.60
CA MET A 185 -17.48 23.18 -9.80
C MET A 185 -18.97 23.41 -9.57
N ILE A 186 -19.44 23.36 -8.31
CA ILE A 186 -20.83 23.41 -7.84
C ILE A 186 -21.70 22.23 -8.32
N ALA A 187 -22.82 21.99 -7.63
CA ALA A 187 -23.66 20.80 -7.83
C ALA A 187 -24.15 20.60 -9.27
N SER A 188 -24.42 21.70 -9.98
CA SER A 188 -24.98 21.69 -11.33
C SER A 188 -23.93 21.60 -12.45
N ALA A 189 -22.71 21.14 -12.14
CA ALA A 189 -21.63 21.05 -13.12
C ALA A 189 -21.99 20.10 -14.29
N PRO A 190 -22.09 20.59 -15.54
CA PRO A 190 -22.25 19.73 -16.70
C PRO A 190 -20.99 18.89 -16.96
N ILE A 191 -21.13 17.84 -17.76
CA ILE A 191 -20.02 16.96 -18.17
C ILE A 191 -18.84 17.73 -18.78
N ASP A 192 -19.10 18.82 -19.50
CA ASP A 192 -18.05 19.65 -20.09
C ASP A 192 -17.16 20.30 -19.03
N HIS A 193 -17.71 20.68 -17.87
CA HIS A 193 -16.91 21.21 -16.77
C HIS A 193 -15.97 20.15 -16.21
N TYR A 194 -16.41 18.88 -16.09
CA TYR A 194 -15.54 17.78 -15.67
C TYR A 194 -14.38 17.58 -16.65
N ARG A 195 -14.65 17.57 -17.95
CA ARG A 195 -13.64 17.41 -19.00
C ARG A 195 -12.59 18.51 -18.94
N ARG A 196 -13.04 19.76 -19.05
CA ARG A 196 -12.17 20.94 -19.11
C ARG A 196 -11.40 21.15 -17.81
N THR A 197 -12.05 20.93 -16.66
CA THR A 197 -11.38 21.06 -15.35
C THR A 197 -10.31 19.99 -15.19
N LEU A 198 -10.60 18.73 -15.52
CA LEU A 198 -9.61 17.66 -15.43
C LEU A 198 -8.41 17.91 -16.36
N GLU A 199 -8.65 18.26 -17.63
CA GLU A 199 -7.56 18.60 -18.57
C GLU A 199 -6.71 19.77 -18.05
N THR A 200 -7.35 20.84 -17.55
CA THR A 200 -6.67 22.03 -17.02
C THR A 200 -5.82 21.70 -15.79
N VAL A 201 -6.37 20.94 -14.83
CA VAL A 201 -5.67 20.53 -13.61
C VAL A 201 -4.52 19.57 -13.91
N LEU A 202 -4.69 18.65 -14.86
CA LEU A 202 -3.63 17.74 -15.28
C LEU A 202 -2.46 18.45 -15.95
N ALA A 203 -2.69 19.58 -16.62
CA ALA A 203 -1.64 20.38 -17.24
C ALA A 203 -0.79 21.14 -16.21
N ASP A 204 -1.29 21.37 -15.00
CA ASP A 204 -0.58 22.15 -13.98
C ASP A 204 0.66 21.38 -13.45
N PRO A 205 1.88 21.96 -13.51
CA PRO A 205 3.10 21.31 -13.00
C PRO A 205 3.11 21.15 -11.47
N GLY A 206 2.23 21.85 -10.76
CA GLY A 206 1.95 21.78 -9.32
C GLY A 206 1.24 20.50 -8.88
N VAL A 207 0.71 19.72 -9.83
CA VAL A 207 -0.16 18.57 -9.57
C VAL A 207 0.55 17.26 -9.92
N ASP A 208 0.61 16.31 -9.00
CA ASP A 208 1.19 14.99 -9.23
C ASP A 208 0.12 13.90 -9.40
N MET A 209 -1.03 14.04 -8.75
CA MET A 209 -2.16 13.10 -8.75
C MET A 209 -3.49 13.85 -8.73
N VAL A 210 -4.54 13.26 -9.29
CA VAL A 210 -5.89 13.88 -9.33
C VAL A 210 -6.95 12.94 -8.80
N VAL A 211 -7.83 13.46 -7.93
CA VAL A 211 -9.09 12.83 -7.52
C VAL A 211 -10.24 13.61 -8.14
N THR A 212 -11.10 12.93 -8.89
CA THR A 212 -12.34 13.53 -9.40
C THR A 212 -13.54 12.95 -8.67
N ILE A 213 -14.25 13.79 -7.93
CA ILE A 213 -15.42 13.45 -7.15
C ILE A 213 -16.68 13.86 -7.91
N TYR A 214 -17.62 12.92 -7.99
CA TYR A 214 -18.89 13.08 -8.67
C TYR A 214 -20.04 12.58 -7.79
N LEU A 215 -21.01 13.46 -7.59
CA LEU A 215 -22.32 13.14 -7.03
C LEU A 215 -23.38 13.30 -8.12
N PRO A 216 -24.34 12.37 -8.23
CA PRO A 216 -25.42 12.45 -9.21
C PRO A 216 -26.17 13.77 -9.17
N PHE A 217 -26.34 14.38 -10.35
CA PHE A 217 -27.13 15.58 -10.56
C PHE A 217 -28.16 15.36 -11.67
N LEU A 218 -29.29 16.06 -11.60
CA LEU A 218 -30.43 15.86 -12.49
C LEU A 218 -30.03 16.00 -13.97
N GLY A 219 -30.36 14.99 -14.77
CA GLY A 219 -30.16 15.01 -16.22
C GLY A 219 -28.79 14.55 -16.71
N LEU A 220 -27.85 14.23 -15.81
CA LEU A 220 -26.54 13.69 -16.16
C LEU A 220 -26.46 12.19 -15.81
N LYS A 221 -25.95 11.38 -16.74
CA LYS A 221 -25.72 9.95 -16.48
C LYS A 221 -24.32 9.76 -15.92
N ASP A 222 -24.23 9.10 -14.78
CA ASP A 222 -22.97 8.82 -14.08
C ASP A 222 -21.94 8.14 -15.00
N ILE A 223 -22.39 7.21 -15.84
CA ILE A 223 -21.50 6.49 -16.75
C ILE A 223 -20.87 7.39 -17.82
N ASP A 224 -21.59 8.42 -18.27
CA ASP A 224 -21.09 9.32 -19.30
C ASP A 224 -19.95 10.18 -18.71
N VAL A 225 -20.06 10.57 -17.43
CA VAL A 225 -18.99 11.25 -16.71
C VAL A 225 -17.78 10.32 -16.55
N ALA A 226 -17.98 9.07 -16.13
CA ALA A 226 -16.88 8.11 -16.00
C ALA A 226 -16.14 7.89 -17.33
N GLN A 227 -16.87 7.73 -18.45
CA GLN A 227 -16.30 7.65 -19.79
C GLN A 227 -15.51 8.91 -20.16
N ALA A 228 -16.05 10.08 -19.85
CA ALA A 228 -15.36 11.33 -20.08
C ALA A 228 -14.00 11.40 -19.37
N LEU A 229 -13.93 10.99 -18.11
CA LEU A 229 -12.66 10.95 -17.37
C LEU A 229 -11.67 9.97 -18.02
N MET A 230 -12.14 8.78 -18.42
CA MET A 230 -11.30 7.76 -19.07
C MET A 230 -10.73 8.24 -20.42
N GLU A 231 -11.52 8.96 -21.21
CA GLU A 231 -11.04 9.59 -22.46
C GLU A 231 -9.96 10.65 -22.19
N ILE A 232 -10.09 11.44 -21.12
CA ILE A 232 -9.04 12.39 -20.71
C ILE A 232 -7.79 11.64 -20.25
N LYS A 233 -7.93 10.58 -19.46
CA LYS A 233 -6.80 9.74 -19.02
C LYS A 233 -6.01 9.17 -20.20
N ALA A 234 -6.69 8.72 -21.25
CA ALA A 234 -6.05 8.22 -22.46
C ALA A 234 -5.15 9.27 -23.14
N LYS A 235 -5.54 10.55 -23.13
CA LYS A 235 -4.73 11.67 -23.64
C LYS A 235 -3.63 12.12 -22.67
N HIS A 236 -3.85 11.93 -21.37
CA HIS A 236 -2.95 12.37 -20.30
C HIS A 236 -2.49 11.21 -19.39
N PRO A 237 -1.73 10.24 -19.93
CA PRO A 237 -1.38 9.03 -19.19
C PRO A 237 -0.38 9.26 -18.04
N GLY A 238 0.31 10.40 -18.00
CA GLY A 238 1.48 10.63 -17.14
C GLY A 238 1.21 10.88 -15.65
N LYS A 239 -0.03 11.15 -15.25
CA LYS A 239 -0.41 11.36 -13.83
C LYS A 239 -1.49 10.34 -13.41
N PRO A 240 -1.49 9.87 -12.15
CA PRO A 240 -2.60 9.08 -11.61
C PRO A 240 -3.89 9.90 -11.56
N ILE A 241 -4.99 9.26 -11.97
CA ILE A 241 -6.34 9.81 -11.89
C ILE A 241 -7.19 8.74 -11.21
N VAL A 242 -7.93 9.11 -10.17
CA VAL A 242 -8.91 8.24 -9.50
C VAL A 242 -10.27 8.93 -9.52
N GLY A 243 -11.34 8.15 -9.70
CA GLY A 243 -12.72 8.65 -9.65
C GLY A 243 -13.39 8.27 -8.34
N VAL A 244 -14.10 9.20 -7.70
CA VAL A 244 -14.96 8.95 -6.54
C VAL A 244 -16.40 9.22 -6.95
N PHE A 245 -17.17 8.15 -7.14
CA PHE A 245 -18.54 8.21 -7.63
C PHE A 245 -19.48 7.78 -6.51
N MET A 246 -20.03 8.77 -5.81
CA MET A 246 -20.97 8.57 -4.71
C MET A 246 -22.38 8.38 -5.28
N THR A 247 -22.59 7.24 -5.93
CA THR A 247 -23.84 6.89 -6.62
C THR A 247 -24.28 5.48 -6.26
N LYS A 248 -25.36 5.02 -6.87
CA LYS A 248 -25.95 3.69 -6.65
C LYS A 248 -25.06 2.58 -7.18
N SER A 249 -25.19 1.39 -6.60
CA SER A 249 -24.36 0.22 -6.93
C SER A 249 -24.45 -0.22 -8.39
N GLU A 250 -25.56 0.04 -9.09
CA GLU A 250 -25.73 -0.30 -10.52
C GLU A 250 -24.68 0.37 -11.42
N PHE A 251 -24.14 1.52 -11.00
CA PHE A 251 -23.02 2.16 -11.69
C PHE A 251 -21.78 1.26 -11.71
N PHE A 252 -21.42 0.67 -10.57
CA PHE A 252 -20.26 -0.21 -10.45
C PHE A 252 -20.47 -1.55 -11.17
N THR A 253 -21.70 -2.08 -11.16
CA THR A 253 -22.05 -3.24 -11.98
C THR A 253 -21.86 -2.94 -13.47
N LYS A 254 -22.29 -1.77 -13.95
CA LYS A 254 -22.07 -1.39 -15.34
C LYS A 254 -20.59 -1.20 -15.68
N LEU A 255 -19.79 -0.65 -14.76
CA LEU A 255 -18.34 -0.52 -14.94
C LEU A 255 -17.62 -1.86 -15.04
N SER A 256 -18.09 -2.92 -14.37
CA SER A 256 -17.45 -4.24 -14.43
C SER A 256 -17.63 -4.94 -15.79
N GLU A 257 -18.59 -4.48 -16.59
CA GLU A 257 -18.85 -4.95 -17.96
C GLU A 257 -18.09 -4.14 -19.03
N MET A 258 -17.36 -3.10 -18.63
CA MET A 258 -16.64 -2.18 -19.53
C MET A 258 -15.13 -2.36 -19.41
N GLU A 259 -14.36 -1.86 -20.38
CA GLU A 259 -12.92 -1.71 -20.23
C GLU A 259 -12.62 -0.44 -19.43
N VAL A 260 -12.22 -0.59 -18.17
CA VAL A 260 -12.00 0.52 -17.26
C VAL A 260 -10.52 0.88 -17.19
N THR A 261 -10.20 2.14 -17.44
CA THR A 261 -8.81 2.66 -17.45
C THR A 261 -8.51 3.65 -16.31
N ILE A 262 -9.51 3.91 -15.47
CA ILE A 262 -9.41 4.72 -14.25
C ILE A 262 -9.99 3.91 -13.08
N PRO A 263 -9.32 3.83 -11.93
CA PRO A 263 -9.91 3.23 -10.75
C PRO A 263 -11.05 4.12 -10.19
N PHE A 264 -12.25 3.56 -10.14
CA PHE A 264 -13.43 4.21 -9.53
C PHE A 264 -13.72 3.64 -8.14
N PHE A 265 -14.00 4.50 -7.18
CA PHE A 265 -14.33 4.18 -5.79
C PHE A 265 -15.64 4.85 -5.39
N MET A 266 -16.30 4.31 -4.36
CA MET A 266 -17.50 4.95 -3.81
C MET A 266 -17.15 6.05 -2.82
N TYR A 267 -16.07 5.89 -2.06
CA TYR A 267 -15.68 6.80 -0.98
C TYR A 267 -14.32 7.45 -1.24
N ALA A 268 -14.15 8.68 -0.75
CA ALA A 268 -12.96 9.48 -1.01
C ALA A 268 -11.72 8.89 -0.32
N GLU A 269 -11.88 8.45 0.92
CA GLU A 269 -10.83 7.89 1.78
C GLU A 269 -10.21 6.65 1.15
N GLU A 270 -11.01 5.82 0.50
CA GLU A 270 -10.54 4.63 -0.22
C GLU A 270 -9.72 5.01 -1.45
N ALA A 271 -10.17 6.02 -2.21
CA ALA A 271 -9.43 6.52 -3.37
C ALA A 271 -8.09 7.16 -2.96
N ILE A 272 -8.07 7.90 -1.85
CA ILE A 272 -6.84 8.51 -1.32
C ILE A 272 -5.89 7.46 -0.75
N ASP A 273 -6.38 6.44 -0.02
CA ASP A 273 -5.56 5.31 0.44
C ASP A 273 -4.87 4.62 -0.76
N GLY A 274 -5.59 4.42 -1.87
CA GLY A 274 -5.01 3.89 -3.10
C GLY A 274 -3.90 4.77 -3.70
N LEU A 275 -4.10 6.10 -3.77
CA LEU A 275 -3.05 7.03 -4.18
C LEU A 275 -1.85 7.02 -3.22
N TYR A 276 -2.10 6.90 -1.92
CA TYR A 276 -1.08 6.76 -0.91
C TYR A 276 -0.22 5.51 -1.16
N ARG A 277 -0.80 4.38 -1.61
CA ARG A 277 -0.02 3.18 -1.98
C ARG A 277 0.88 3.41 -3.18
N LEU A 278 0.43 4.16 -4.19
CA LEU A 278 1.30 4.57 -5.29
C LEU A 278 2.48 5.42 -4.78
N ASN A 279 2.23 6.35 -3.85
CA ASN A 279 3.29 7.17 -3.26
C ASN A 279 4.25 6.33 -2.39
N GLN A 280 3.76 5.34 -1.63
CA GLN A 280 4.61 4.38 -0.92
C GLN A 280 5.54 3.63 -1.89
N GLN A 281 5.02 3.18 -3.03
CA GLN A 281 5.83 2.52 -4.06
C GLN A 281 6.86 3.47 -4.66
N ARG A 282 6.48 4.73 -4.95
CA ARG A 282 7.41 5.78 -5.43
C ARG A 282 8.58 5.96 -4.47
N LEU A 283 8.28 6.22 -3.20
CA LEU A 283 9.29 6.38 -2.14
C LEU A 283 10.16 5.14 -1.98
N TRP A 284 9.57 3.95 -2.11
CA TRP A 284 10.33 2.72 -2.07
C TRP A 284 11.29 2.63 -3.25
N VAL A 285 10.84 2.82 -4.49
CA VAL A 285 11.68 2.73 -5.70
C VAL A 285 12.85 3.73 -5.63
N GLU A 286 12.58 4.98 -5.24
CA GLU A 286 13.58 6.06 -5.10
C GLU A 286 14.62 5.80 -4.00
N ARG A 287 14.29 4.99 -2.99
CA ARG A 287 15.20 4.73 -1.87
C ARG A 287 16.49 4.04 -2.35
N PRO A 288 17.68 4.56 -2.08
CA PRO A 288 18.92 3.88 -2.45
C PRO A 288 19.05 2.54 -1.70
N VAL A 289 19.77 1.59 -2.31
CA VAL A 289 20.12 0.34 -1.63
C VAL A 289 20.97 0.69 -0.42
N GLY A 290 20.45 0.42 0.79
CA GLY A 290 21.16 0.69 2.02
C GLY A 290 22.41 -0.18 2.17
N SER A 291 23.41 0.33 2.88
CA SER A 291 24.54 -0.49 3.34
C SER A 291 24.13 -1.29 4.58
N LEU A 292 24.59 -2.54 4.68
CA LEU A 292 24.52 -3.28 5.93
C LEU A 292 25.52 -2.63 6.91
N PRO A 293 25.07 -2.02 8.01
CA PRO A 293 26.00 -1.49 9.00
C PRO A 293 26.80 -2.65 9.60
N ALA A 294 28.12 -2.53 9.55
CA ALA A 294 29.01 -3.42 10.27
C ALA A 294 29.16 -2.89 11.70
N PHE A 295 28.81 -3.72 12.67
CA PHE A 295 29.01 -3.41 14.08
C PHE A 295 30.19 -4.23 14.59
N THR A 296 31.09 -3.58 15.35
CA THR A 296 32.10 -4.29 16.11
C THR A 296 31.41 -5.00 17.27
N VAL A 297 31.27 -6.32 17.17
CA VAL A 297 30.55 -7.16 18.13
C VAL A 297 31.45 -8.27 18.66
N LYS A 298 31.13 -8.78 19.85
CA LYS A 298 31.84 -9.91 20.47
C LYS A 298 31.24 -11.23 19.99
N ARG A 299 31.34 -11.50 18.68
CA ARG A 299 30.71 -12.67 18.06
C ARG A 299 31.14 -13.99 18.71
N ASP A 300 32.44 -14.13 19.00
CA ASP A 300 32.99 -15.34 19.62
C ASP A 300 32.36 -15.61 21.00
N GLN A 301 32.01 -14.56 21.76
CA GLN A 301 31.34 -14.70 23.05
C GLN A 301 29.92 -15.22 22.88
N ALA A 302 29.16 -14.69 21.91
CA ALA A 302 27.81 -15.16 21.63
C ALA A 302 27.80 -16.59 21.08
N ASP A 303 28.73 -16.91 20.16
CA ASP A 303 28.87 -18.24 19.58
C ASP A 303 29.26 -19.28 20.65
N ALA A 304 30.06 -18.90 21.64
CA ALA A 304 30.38 -19.76 22.78
C ALA A 304 29.14 -20.05 23.64
N ILE A 305 28.35 -19.04 23.99
CA ILE A 305 27.10 -19.21 24.77
C ILE A 305 26.13 -20.15 24.06
N ILE A 306 25.91 -19.92 22.76
CA ILE A 306 25.00 -20.75 21.94
C ILE A 306 25.52 -22.19 21.85
N ARG A 307 26.83 -22.36 21.66
CA ARG A 307 27.46 -23.68 21.59
C ARG A 307 27.32 -24.45 22.90
N THR A 308 27.56 -23.82 24.05
CA THR A 308 27.34 -24.46 25.36
C THR A 308 25.90 -24.92 25.51
N ALA A 309 24.91 -24.09 25.12
CA ALA A 309 23.51 -24.50 25.19
C ALA A 309 23.18 -25.70 24.28
N LEU A 310 23.78 -25.77 23.09
CA LEU A 310 23.62 -26.91 22.19
C LEU A 310 24.31 -28.17 22.72
N GLU A 311 25.50 -28.04 23.31
CA GLU A 311 26.23 -29.14 23.97
C GLU A 311 25.44 -29.71 25.16
N ASP A 312 24.72 -28.86 25.88
CA ASP A 312 23.78 -29.25 26.94
C ASP A 312 22.48 -29.89 26.41
N GLY A 313 22.31 -30.01 25.09
CA GLY A 313 21.09 -30.52 24.46
C GLY A 313 19.88 -29.59 24.58
N ARG A 314 20.10 -28.30 24.87
CA ARG A 314 19.03 -27.30 25.03
C ARG A 314 18.69 -26.64 23.69
N ASN A 315 17.41 -26.40 23.46
CA ASN A 315 16.90 -25.65 22.31
C ASN A 315 16.51 -24.20 22.65
N GLN A 316 16.76 -23.77 23.89
CA GLN A 316 16.48 -22.42 24.37
C GLN A 316 17.62 -21.94 25.27
N LEU A 317 17.95 -20.66 25.14
CA LEU A 317 18.81 -19.94 26.06
C LEU A 317 18.03 -19.58 27.32
N THR A 318 18.69 -19.60 28.47
CA THR A 318 18.17 -18.97 29.68
C THR A 318 18.03 -17.47 29.48
N THR A 319 17.23 -16.82 30.33
CA THR A 319 17.09 -15.35 30.31
C THR A 319 18.45 -14.65 30.40
N ARG A 320 19.38 -15.20 31.20
CA ARG A 320 20.71 -14.62 31.37
C ARG A 320 21.56 -14.76 30.11
N GLU A 321 21.65 -15.97 29.56
CA GLU A 321 22.38 -16.22 28.31
C GLU A 321 21.84 -15.36 27.17
N SER A 322 20.52 -15.17 27.11
CA SER A 322 19.87 -14.28 26.13
C SER A 322 20.31 -12.83 26.30
N ILE A 323 20.38 -12.33 27.54
CA ILE A 323 20.87 -10.98 27.87
C ILE A 323 22.36 -10.84 27.49
N ASP A 324 23.19 -11.83 27.79
CA ASP A 324 24.61 -11.81 27.50
C ASP A 324 24.89 -11.85 25.98
N VAL A 325 24.09 -12.61 25.21
CA VAL A 325 24.13 -12.59 23.74
C VAL A 325 23.73 -11.21 23.20
N LEU A 326 22.65 -10.61 23.71
CA LEU A 326 22.24 -9.25 23.31
C LEU A 326 23.33 -8.21 23.61
N ALA A 327 23.95 -8.30 24.79
CA ALA A 327 25.06 -7.43 25.19
C ALA A 327 26.29 -7.61 24.29
N ALA A 328 26.61 -8.85 23.91
CA ALA A 328 27.72 -9.15 22.99
C ALA A 328 27.54 -8.50 21.60
N TYR A 329 26.30 -8.28 21.18
CA TYR A 329 25.94 -7.56 19.96
C TYR A 329 25.68 -6.06 20.16
N GLY A 330 26.00 -5.51 21.35
CA GLY A 330 25.91 -4.08 21.63
C GLY A 330 24.48 -3.57 21.88
N VAL A 331 23.51 -4.48 22.06
CA VAL A 331 22.16 -4.09 22.49
C VAL A 331 22.21 -3.68 23.96
N ARG A 332 21.64 -2.51 24.27
CA ARG A 332 21.58 -2.04 25.66
C ARG A 332 20.65 -2.96 26.45
N VAL A 333 21.21 -3.64 27.44
CA VAL A 333 20.48 -4.53 28.36
C VAL A 333 20.54 -3.99 29.79
N CYS A 334 19.59 -4.39 30.62
CA CYS A 334 19.67 -4.14 32.06
C CYS A 334 20.84 -4.93 32.66
N GLY A 335 21.59 -4.30 33.56
CA GLY A 335 22.58 -5.01 34.37
C GLY A 335 21.90 -6.09 35.19
N ALA A 336 22.49 -7.27 35.23
CA ALA A 336 22.01 -8.40 36.03
C ALA A 336 23.21 -9.17 36.60
N GLY A 337 23.00 -9.88 37.69
CA GLY A 337 24.00 -10.74 38.34
C GLY A 337 23.33 -11.82 39.18
N PHE A 338 24.07 -12.87 39.52
CA PHE A 338 23.63 -13.83 40.53
C PHE A 338 23.92 -13.24 41.90
N ALA A 339 22.89 -13.12 42.72
CA ALA A 339 23.06 -12.93 44.15
C ALA A 339 23.22 -14.31 44.81
N THR A 340 24.37 -14.54 45.42
CA THR A 340 24.66 -15.74 46.21
C THR A 340 24.46 -15.51 47.70
N THR A 341 24.25 -14.25 48.09
CA THR A 341 23.93 -13.82 49.46
C THR A 341 22.75 -12.85 49.47
N GLU A 342 22.11 -12.71 50.62
CA GLU A 342 21.01 -11.76 50.82
C GLU A 342 21.48 -10.32 50.57
N ASP A 343 22.69 -9.96 51.02
CA ASP A 343 23.32 -8.65 50.80
C ASP A 343 23.58 -8.34 49.32
N GLU A 344 23.90 -9.36 48.51
CA GLU A 344 24.07 -9.21 47.06
C GLU A 344 22.74 -8.99 46.32
N ALA A 345 21.62 -9.47 46.89
CA ALA A 345 20.30 -9.35 46.26
C ALA A 345 19.68 -7.94 46.38
N VAL A 346 20.19 -7.10 47.28
CA VAL A 346 19.65 -5.76 47.58
C VAL A 346 20.40 -4.63 46.84
N ARG A 347 21.43 -4.95 46.05
CA ARG A 347 22.24 -3.99 45.28
C ARG A 347 21.76 -3.81 43.84
#